data_AF-E7FKF5-F1
#
_entry.id   AF-E7FKF5-F1
#
_cell.length_a   1.000
_cell.length_b   1.000
_cell.length_c   1.000
_cell.angle_alpha   90.00
_cell.angle_beta   90.00
_cell.angle_gamma   90.00
#
_symmetry.space_group_name_H-M   'P 1'
#
loop_
_entity.id
_entity.type
_entity.pdbx_description
1 polymer ?
#
loop_
_entity_poly.entity_id
_entity_poly.type
_entity_poly.pdbx_seq_one_letter_code
_entity_poly.pdbx_strand_id
1 'polypeptide(L)'
;MKKINLNGKWIIGISLLIISGYAYLIQASDNEQVIEETSAKMHFEINNTKHSKEKLKSKASHAKDLEKEKPTYKAILDKALLIKDKELRIKTISNHLLNWAKDAPYECVHWLDEQYETPEYMLYVSQVIHFLITDDLSLAGSIILNFEILHSDQSIVDDYLSSQVAVSPYDGIEWLNNLNNEKIKQEAEFRLLQSWANLDPTQLLNYLEVHTEIAGNKRHIIQHQLAQTLTKNNSQQVQDEFYSYPPSFQPNLAYSVISQWPEHELSDAREWIFTLEGEQSKYFAIKSYIDYTGSSSANLNELIEQIHNPTLRAYLLERLQ
;
A
#
# COMPACT_ATOMS: atom_id res chain seq x y z
N MET A 1 -18.38 46.04 35.67
CA MET A 1 -18.63 44.59 35.61
C MET A 1 -19.33 44.25 34.30
N LYS A 2 -18.60 43.69 33.33
CA LYS A 2 -19.14 43.15 32.06
C LYS A 2 -18.47 41.79 31.87
N LYS A 3 -19.25 40.71 31.88
CA LYS A 3 -18.79 39.36 31.52
C LYS A 3 -18.86 39.22 29.99
N ILE A 4 -17.75 38.87 29.35
CA ILE A 4 -17.71 38.50 27.94
C ILE A 4 -17.54 36.99 27.90
N ASN A 5 -18.55 36.31 27.35
CA ASN A 5 -18.54 34.88 27.07
C ASN A 5 -17.79 34.62 25.75
N LEU A 6 -16.75 33.79 25.80
CA LEU A 6 -16.05 33.24 24.64
C LEU A 6 -16.52 31.80 24.43
N ASN A 7 -17.52 31.61 23.55
CA ASN A 7 -17.82 30.30 22.98
C ASN A 7 -16.99 30.14 21.71
N GLY A 8 -15.87 29.42 21.80
CA GLY A 8 -15.07 29.00 20.67
C GLY A 8 -15.73 27.83 19.94
N LYS A 9 -16.08 28.03 18.68
CA LYS A 9 -16.39 26.94 17.74
C LYS A 9 -15.08 26.35 17.22
N TRP A 10 -14.87 25.06 17.44
CA TRP A 10 -13.83 24.30 16.74
C TRP A 10 -14.28 24.05 15.31
N ILE A 11 -13.55 24.60 14.34
CA ILE A 11 -13.66 24.25 12.92
C ILE A 11 -12.58 23.20 12.67
N ILE A 12 -13.00 21.95 12.43
CA ILE A 12 -12.12 20.92 11.89
C ILE A 12 -11.94 21.24 10.42
N GLY A 13 -10.80 21.86 10.08
CA GLY A 13 -10.38 22.04 8.69
C GLY A 13 -9.83 20.73 8.16
N ILE A 14 -10.53 20.13 7.19
CA ILE A 14 -10.00 19.03 6.38
C ILE A 14 -8.98 19.66 5.44
N SER A 15 -7.70 19.52 5.75
CA SER A 15 -6.61 19.90 4.85
C SER A 15 -6.48 18.84 3.75
N LEU A 16 -6.85 19.22 2.52
CA LEU A 16 -6.45 18.50 1.31
C LEU A 16 -4.93 18.60 1.16
N LEU A 17 -4.22 17.52 1.48
CA LEU A 17 -2.82 17.35 1.13
C LEU A 17 -2.72 16.92 -0.34
N ILE A 18 -2.27 17.84 -1.19
CA ILE A 18 -1.87 17.54 -2.57
C ILE A 18 -0.53 16.81 -2.49
N ILE A 19 -0.55 15.49 -2.62
CA ILE A 19 0.66 14.69 -2.80
C ILE A 19 1.06 14.84 -4.28
N SER A 20 2.02 15.73 -4.52
CA SER A 20 2.73 15.85 -5.80
C SER A 20 3.68 14.65 -5.95
N GLY A 21 3.19 13.57 -6.56
CA GLY A 21 4.02 12.42 -6.94
C GLY A 21 4.96 12.78 -8.09
N TYR A 22 6.26 12.82 -7.81
CA TYR A 22 7.29 12.74 -8.84
C TYR A 22 7.30 11.32 -9.41
N ALA A 23 6.72 11.12 -10.58
CA ALA A 23 6.89 9.90 -11.36
C ALA A 23 8.26 9.95 -12.05
N TYR A 24 9.25 9.28 -11.46
CA TYR A 24 10.49 8.94 -12.16
C TYR A 24 10.20 7.82 -13.17
N LEU A 25 10.30 8.15 -14.46
CA LEU A 25 10.32 7.19 -15.57
C LEU A 25 11.66 6.46 -15.54
N ILE A 26 11.69 5.25 -14.97
CA ILE A 26 12.80 4.31 -15.16
C ILE A 26 12.48 3.51 -16.42
N GLN A 27 13.22 3.79 -17.48
CA GLN A 27 13.26 2.97 -18.69
C GLN A 27 14.05 1.70 -18.35
N ALA A 28 13.35 0.58 -18.16
CA ALA A 28 14.00 -0.73 -18.04
C ALA A 28 14.54 -1.12 -19.43
N SER A 29 15.86 -1.26 -19.56
CA SER A 29 16.46 -1.91 -20.72
C SER A 29 16.40 -3.42 -20.48
N ASP A 30 15.61 -4.14 -21.27
CA ASP A 30 15.58 -5.59 -21.30
C ASP A 30 16.94 -6.12 -21.77
N ASN A 31 17.73 -6.64 -20.83
CA ASN A 31 18.91 -7.44 -21.13
C ASN A 31 18.85 -8.69 -20.24
N GLU A 32 18.00 -9.63 -20.64
CA GLU A 32 17.91 -10.96 -20.05
C GLU A 32 19.20 -11.75 -20.33
N GLN A 33 20.07 -11.85 -19.34
CA GLN A 33 21.02 -12.96 -19.27
C GLN A 33 20.29 -14.16 -18.67
N VAL A 34 20.12 -15.18 -19.51
CA VAL A 34 19.60 -16.51 -19.17
C VAL A 34 20.51 -17.15 -18.12
N ILE A 35 20.03 -17.27 -16.89
CA ILE A 35 20.59 -18.15 -15.86
C ILE A 35 19.74 -19.43 -15.88
N GLU A 36 20.35 -20.54 -16.29
CA GLU A 36 19.74 -21.88 -16.19
C GLU A 36 19.62 -22.28 -14.72
N GLU A 37 18.45 -22.10 -14.13
CA GLU A 37 18.12 -22.67 -12.82
C GLU A 37 17.72 -24.14 -12.96
N THR A 38 18.48 -24.99 -12.25
CA THR A 38 18.28 -26.44 -12.20
C THR A 38 17.13 -26.73 -11.23
N SER A 39 15.94 -27.06 -11.76
CA SER A 39 14.74 -27.38 -10.97
C SER A 39 14.88 -28.70 -10.21
N ALA A 40 14.99 -28.63 -8.88
CA ALA A 40 14.79 -29.76 -7.99
C ALA A 40 13.29 -29.92 -7.68
N LYS A 41 12.68 -30.99 -8.20
CA LYS A 41 11.30 -31.38 -7.87
C LYS A 41 11.22 -31.87 -6.42
N MET A 42 10.63 -31.04 -5.55
CA MET A 42 10.20 -31.44 -4.21
C MET A 42 8.70 -31.75 -4.24
N HIS A 43 8.34 -33.00 -3.96
CA HIS A 43 6.95 -33.41 -3.79
C HIS A 43 6.46 -33.04 -2.39
N PHE A 44 5.48 -32.15 -2.30
CA PHE A 44 4.73 -31.90 -1.06
C PHE A 44 3.39 -32.65 -1.12
N GLU A 45 3.19 -33.52 -0.13
CA GLU A 45 1.97 -34.28 0.10
C GLU A 45 1.08 -33.44 1.05
N ILE A 46 0.03 -32.81 0.50
CA ILE A 46 -0.92 -32.00 1.28
C ILE A 46 -1.94 -32.94 1.93
N ASN A 47 -1.84 -33.08 3.25
CA ASN A 47 -2.83 -33.79 4.05
C ASN A 47 -4.12 -32.96 4.16
N ASN A 48 -5.20 -33.55 3.66
CA ASN A 48 -6.52 -32.98 3.51
C ASN A 48 -7.26 -32.99 4.87
N THR A 49 -7.25 -31.88 5.60
CA THR A 49 -7.98 -31.72 6.88
C THR A 49 -9.47 -31.50 6.63
N LYS A 50 -10.24 -32.52 6.98
CA LYS A 50 -11.69 -32.64 6.86
C LYS A 50 -12.39 -31.72 7.88
N HIS A 51 -12.82 -30.53 7.47
CA HIS A 51 -13.67 -29.68 8.31
C HIS A 51 -15.09 -30.27 8.45
N SER A 52 -15.46 -30.51 9.72
CA SER A 52 -16.74 -31.02 10.17
C SER A 52 -17.87 -30.02 9.86
N LYS A 53 -18.88 -30.46 9.10
CA LYS A 53 -20.14 -29.73 8.93
C LYS A 53 -20.97 -29.87 10.21
N GLU A 54 -20.92 -28.86 11.07
CA GLU A 54 -21.79 -28.77 12.24
C GLU A 54 -23.19 -28.30 11.79
N LYS A 55 -24.15 -29.22 11.87
CA LYS A 55 -25.57 -28.98 11.58
C LYS A 55 -26.20 -28.15 12.72
N LEU A 56 -26.31 -26.85 12.52
CA LEU A 56 -27.19 -25.98 13.32
C LEU A 56 -28.66 -26.37 13.11
N LYS A 57 -29.27 -27.00 14.12
CA LYS A 57 -30.72 -27.22 14.20
C LYS A 57 -31.41 -25.92 14.59
N SER A 58 -32.22 -25.36 13.69
CA SER A 58 -33.05 -24.20 14.00
C SER A 58 -34.23 -24.61 14.90
N LYS A 59 -34.38 -23.90 16.02
CA LYS A 59 -35.48 -24.04 16.95
C LYS A 59 -36.58 -23.06 16.53
N ALA A 60 -37.43 -23.49 15.60
CA ALA A 60 -38.60 -22.73 15.16
C ALA A 60 -39.73 -22.91 16.17
N SER A 61 -40.07 -21.85 16.91
CA SER A 61 -41.33 -21.76 17.66
C SER A 61 -41.59 -20.32 18.07
N HIS A 62 -42.68 -19.77 17.54
CA HIS A 62 -43.40 -18.56 17.98
C HIS A 62 -42.88 -17.20 17.50
N ALA A 63 -43.32 -16.81 16.30
CA ALA A 63 -43.63 -15.41 15.98
C ALA A 63 -44.65 -15.41 14.83
N LYS A 64 -45.94 -15.45 15.18
CA LYS A 64 -47.05 -15.34 14.23
C LYS A 64 -47.81 -14.06 14.54
N ASP A 65 -47.10 -12.93 14.54
CA ASP A 65 -47.66 -11.61 14.72
C ASP A 65 -46.99 -10.62 13.76
N LEU A 66 -47.77 -10.20 12.77
CA LEU A 66 -47.57 -8.99 11.95
C LEU A 66 -46.20 -8.84 11.26
N GLU A 67 -45.95 -9.69 10.25
CA GLU A 67 -45.15 -9.28 9.09
C GLU A 67 -45.90 -8.14 8.38
N LYS A 68 -45.75 -6.91 8.86
CA LYS A 68 -45.78 -5.77 7.93
C LYS A 68 -44.66 -6.09 6.94
N GLU A 69 -45.02 -6.50 5.73
CA GLU A 69 -44.08 -6.73 4.63
C GLU A 69 -43.11 -5.56 4.62
N LYS A 70 -41.89 -5.78 5.15
CA LYS A 70 -40.83 -4.79 5.03
C LYS A 70 -40.70 -4.58 3.53
N PRO A 71 -40.87 -3.36 3.00
CA PRO A 71 -40.72 -3.14 1.59
C PRO A 71 -39.37 -3.71 1.19
N THR A 72 -39.39 -4.71 0.31
CA THR A 72 -38.19 -5.41 -0.13
C THR A 72 -37.27 -4.35 -0.72
N TYR A 73 -36.02 -4.25 -0.28
CA TYR A 73 -35.06 -3.25 -0.76
C TYR A 73 -35.07 -3.11 -2.30
N LYS A 74 -35.22 -4.24 -3.01
CA LYS A 74 -35.44 -4.32 -4.46
C LYS A 74 -36.57 -3.40 -4.97
N ALA A 75 -37.77 -3.46 -4.38
CA ALA A 75 -38.91 -2.66 -4.81
C ALA A 75 -38.72 -1.15 -4.61
N ILE A 76 -37.90 -0.75 -3.63
CA ILE A 76 -37.52 0.65 -3.42
C ILE A 76 -36.54 1.09 -4.51
N LEU A 77 -35.55 0.25 -4.81
CA LEU A 77 -34.54 0.52 -5.84
C LEU A 77 -35.16 0.58 -7.24
N ASP A 78 -36.10 -0.32 -7.56
CA ASP A 78 -36.85 -0.31 -8.83
C ASP A 78 -37.57 1.03 -9.06
N LYS A 79 -38.15 1.60 -7.99
CA LYS A 79 -38.77 2.93 -8.06
C LYS A 79 -37.74 4.04 -8.19
N ALA A 80 -36.61 3.94 -7.49
CA ALA A 80 -35.54 4.93 -7.56
C ALA A 80 -34.90 4.98 -8.95
N LEU A 81 -34.81 3.85 -9.65
CA LEU A 81 -34.31 3.77 -11.03
C LEU A 81 -35.16 4.58 -12.02
N LEU A 82 -36.44 4.81 -11.73
CA LEU A 82 -37.36 5.62 -12.56
C LEU A 82 -37.14 7.14 -12.42
N ILE A 83 -36.30 7.59 -11.49
CA ILE A 83 -36.01 9.02 -11.28
C ILE A 83 -35.25 9.56 -12.51
N LYS A 84 -35.82 10.54 -13.22
CA LYS A 84 -35.22 11.12 -14.43
C LYS A 84 -33.96 11.95 -14.13
N ASP A 85 -33.99 12.71 -13.04
CA ASP A 85 -32.86 13.52 -12.61
C ASP A 85 -31.69 12.62 -12.16
N LYS A 86 -30.53 12.76 -12.81
CA LYS A 86 -29.40 11.85 -12.61
C LYS A 86 -28.80 11.97 -11.21
N GLU A 87 -28.59 13.18 -10.71
CA GLU A 87 -27.95 13.40 -9.41
C GLU A 87 -28.86 12.93 -8.27
N LEU A 88 -30.15 13.25 -8.34
CA LEU A 88 -31.14 12.79 -7.38
C LEU A 88 -31.29 11.27 -7.43
N ARG A 89 -31.28 10.65 -8.61
CA ARG A 89 -31.31 9.19 -8.78
C ARG A 89 -30.12 8.54 -8.08
N ILE A 90 -28.90 9.00 -8.39
CA ILE A 90 -27.66 8.47 -7.78
C ILE A 90 -27.75 8.57 -6.26
N LYS A 91 -28.02 9.77 -5.73
CA LYS A 91 -28.11 9.98 -4.28
C LYS A 91 -29.16 9.10 -3.62
N THR A 92 -30.33 8.93 -4.25
CA THR A 92 -31.43 8.13 -3.70
C THR A 92 -31.06 6.65 -3.67
N ILE A 93 -30.54 6.12 -4.78
CA ILE A 93 -30.11 4.73 -4.89
C ILE A 93 -28.99 4.43 -3.90
N SER A 94 -27.94 5.26 -3.89
CA SER A 94 -26.82 5.16 -2.96
C SER A 94 -27.28 5.08 -1.50
N ASN A 95 -28.15 5.98 -1.06
CA ASN A 95 -28.66 5.97 0.31
C ASN A 95 -29.41 4.67 0.64
N HIS A 96 -30.20 4.14 -0.29
CA HIS A 96 -30.92 2.88 -0.08
C HIS A 96 -29.98 1.68 -0.05
N LEU A 97 -28.97 1.66 -0.92
CA LEU A 97 -27.95 0.62 -0.93
C LEU A 97 -27.12 0.61 0.35
N LEU A 98 -26.72 1.77 0.88
CA LEU A 98 -25.99 1.84 2.15
C LEU A 98 -26.82 1.31 3.33
N ASN A 99 -28.11 1.63 3.38
CA ASN A 99 -29.01 1.07 4.39
C ASN A 99 -29.19 -0.45 4.22
N TRP A 100 -29.29 -0.93 2.98
CA TRP A 100 -29.38 -2.36 2.71
C TRP A 100 -28.08 -3.09 3.09
N ALA A 101 -26.92 -2.56 2.70
CA ALA A 101 -25.62 -3.12 3.02
C ALA A 101 -25.40 -3.28 4.52
N LYS A 102 -25.93 -2.35 5.33
CA LYS A 102 -25.90 -2.45 6.79
C LYS A 102 -26.68 -3.65 7.34
N ASP A 103 -27.83 -3.97 6.74
CA ASP A 103 -28.71 -5.04 7.23
C ASP A 103 -28.40 -6.41 6.62
N ALA A 104 -27.99 -6.43 5.35
CA ALA A 104 -27.86 -7.64 4.52
C ALA A 104 -26.83 -7.40 3.39
N PRO A 105 -25.52 -7.36 3.71
CA PRO A 105 -24.47 -6.92 2.79
C PRO A 105 -24.25 -7.85 1.59
N TYR A 106 -24.30 -9.17 1.80
CA TYR A 106 -24.18 -10.13 0.70
C TYR A 106 -25.33 -10.01 -0.29
N GLU A 107 -26.57 -9.87 0.19
CA GLU A 107 -27.74 -9.70 -0.65
C GLU A 107 -27.71 -8.36 -1.42
N CYS A 108 -27.21 -7.30 -0.79
CA CYS A 108 -27.02 -6.01 -1.43
C CYS A 108 -25.99 -6.09 -2.56
N VAL A 109 -24.83 -6.70 -2.33
CA VAL A 109 -23.77 -6.83 -3.35
C VAL A 109 -24.17 -7.82 -4.45
N HIS A 110 -24.86 -8.91 -4.10
CA HIS A 110 -25.44 -9.81 -5.10
C HIS A 110 -26.46 -9.11 -5.99
N TRP A 111 -27.31 -8.25 -5.43
CA TRP A 111 -28.22 -7.46 -6.25
C TRP A 111 -27.46 -6.51 -7.19
N LEU A 112 -26.36 -5.90 -6.73
CA LEU A 112 -25.50 -5.08 -7.58
C LEU A 112 -24.90 -5.91 -8.72
N ASP A 113 -24.34 -7.08 -8.44
CA ASP A 113 -23.78 -8.00 -9.45
C ASP A 113 -24.81 -8.41 -10.54
N GLU A 114 -26.09 -8.50 -10.18
CA GLU A 114 -27.19 -8.78 -11.13
C GLU A 114 -27.58 -7.58 -12.01
N GLN A 115 -27.12 -6.35 -11.70
CA GLN A 115 -27.52 -5.17 -12.47
C GLN A 115 -26.78 -5.08 -13.80
N TYR A 116 -27.47 -4.62 -14.84
CA TYR A 116 -26.81 -4.26 -16.10
C TYR A 116 -25.77 -3.15 -15.87
N GLU A 117 -24.64 -3.25 -16.57
CA GLU A 117 -23.58 -2.26 -16.55
C GLU A 117 -24.09 -0.90 -17.07
N THR A 118 -24.60 -0.09 -16.15
CA THR A 118 -24.91 1.32 -16.38
C THR A 118 -23.67 2.16 -16.07
N PRO A 119 -23.53 3.37 -16.65
CA PRO A 119 -22.42 4.26 -16.28
C PRO A 119 -22.36 4.61 -14.78
N GLU A 120 -23.49 4.52 -14.07
CA GLU A 120 -23.56 4.74 -12.62
C GLU A 120 -23.28 3.48 -11.78
N TYR A 121 -23.24 2.30 -12.39
CA TYR A 121 -23.11 1.02 -11.69
C TYR A 121 -21.89 0.98 -10.77
N MET A 122 -20.71 1.28 -11.31
CA MET A 122 -19.45 1.25 -10.53
C MET A 122 -19.47 2.26 -9.38
N LEU A 123 -20.14 3.41 -9.52
CA LEU A 123 -20.27 4.37 -8.41
C LEU A 123 -21.04 3.76 -7.23
N TYR A 124 -22.08 2.97 -7.49
CA TYR A 124 -22.84 2.31 -6.43
C TYR A 124 -22.03 1.20 -5.76
N VAL A 125 -21.33 0.39 -6.56
CA VAL A 125 -20.44 -0.66 -6.05
C VAL A 125 -19.36 -0.07 -5.15
N SER A 126 -18.61 0.93 -5.64
CA SER A 126 -17.53 1.56 -4.85
C SER A 126 -18.06 2.16 -3.54
N GLN A 127 -19.24 2.78 -3.54
CA GLN A 127 -19.81 3.35 -2.30
C GLN A 127 -20.21 2.29 -1.28
N VAL A 128 -20.84 1.19 -1.73
CA VAL A 128 -21.20 0.07 -0.84
C VAL A 128 -19.95 -0.60 -0.30
N ILE A 129 -18.96 -0.89 -1.14
CA ILE A 129 -17.72 -1.54 -0.69
C ILE A 129 -16.92 -0.64 0.25
N HIS A 130 -16.79 0.66 -0.04
CA HIS A 130 -16.12 1.60 0.85
C HIS A 130 -16.82 1.71 2.21
N PHE A 131 -18.16 1.72 2.23
CA PHE A 131 -18.93 1.64 3.46
C PHE A 131 -18.61 0.37 4.25
N LEU A 132 -18.57 -0.79 3.60
CA LEU A 132 -18.25 -2.06 4.25
C LEU A 132 -16.82 -2.11 4.77
N ILE A 133 -15.84 -1.59 4.03
CA ILE A 133 -14.43 -1.49 4.47
C ILE A 133 -14.34 -0.70 5.79
N THR A 134 -15.16 0.34 5.94
CA THR A 134 -15.20 1.20 7.13
C THR A 134 -15.98 0.57 8.30
N ASP A 135 -17.08 -0.14 8.01
CA ASP A 135 -17.99 -0.69 9.03
C ASP A 135 -17.55 -2.06 9.55
N ASP A 136 -17.19 -2.98 8.64
CA ASP A 136 -16.74 -4.34 8.93
C ASP A 136 -15.72 -4.81 7.88
N LEU A 137 -14.44 -4.54 8.16
CA LEU A 137 -13.33 -4.84 7.26
C LEU A 137 -13.24 -6.33 6.89
N SER A 138 -13.47 -7.25 7.83
CA SER A 138 -13.38 -8.69 7.58
C SER A 138 -14.49 -9.16 6.62
N LEU A 139 -15.71 -8.65 6.83
CA LEU A 139 -16.84 -8.90 5.95
C LEU A 139 -16.60 -8.31 4.55
N ALA A 140 -16.07 -7.09 4.47
CA ALA A 140 -15.72 -6.46 3.20
C ALA A 140 -14.70 -7.31 2.41
N GLY A 141 -13.64 -7.78 3.06
CA GLY A 141 -12.64 -8.65 2.44
C GLY A 141 -13.24 -9.96 1.93
N SER A 142 -14.15 -10.55 2.70
CA SER A 142 -14.87 -11.77 2.30
C SER A 142 -15.79 -11.52 1.11
N ILE A 143 -16.49 -10.39 1.06
CA ILE A 143 -17.34 -10.02 -0.07
C ILE A 143 -16.48 -9.79 -1.31
N ILE A 144 -15.42 -9.00 -1.23
CA ILE A 144 -14.55 -8.71 -2.37
C ILE A 144 -14.05 -10.02 -3.01
N LEU A 145 -13.62 -11.01 -2.21
CA LEU A 145 -13.17 -12.32 -2.71
C LEU A 145 -14.26 -13.19 -3.35
N ASN A 146 -15.53 -13.00 -2.99
CA ASN A 146 -16.64 -13.82 -3.47
C ASN A 146 -17.27 -13.28 -4.77
N PHE A 147 -17.00 -12.03 -5.14
CA PHE A 147 -17.59 -11.39 -6.32
C PHE A 147 -16.49 -11.02 -7.32
N GLU A 148 -16.37 -11.82 -8.39
CA GLU A 148 -15.28 -11.70 -9.38
C GLU A 148 -15.19 -10.33 -10.05
N ILE A 149 -16.33 -9.64 -10.21
CA ILE A 149 -16.36 -8.28 -10.75
C ILE A 149 -15.53 -7.30 -9.91
N LEU A 150 -15.43 -7.52 -8.60
CA LEU A 150 -14.65 -6.69 -7.68
C LEU A 150 -13.14 -6.97 -7.80
N HIS A 151 -12.75 -8.16 -8.23
CA HIS A 151 -11.32 -8.51 -8.45
C HIS A 151 -10.69 -7.75 -9.61
N SER A 152 -11.51 -7.17 -10.49
CA SER A 152 -11.04 -6.42 -11.66
C SER A 152 -10.90 -4.92 -11.40
N ASP A 153 -11.39 -4.44 -10.27
CA ASP A 153 -11.29 -3.03 -9.88
C ASP A 153 -10.13 -2.82 -8.91
N GLN A 154 -9.02 -2.30 -9.44
CA GLN A 154 -7.81 -1.99 -8.65
C GLN A 154 -8.12 -1.04 -7.50
N SER A 155 -9.04 -0.07 -7.66
CA SER A 155 -9.31 0.93 -6.64
C SER A 155 -9.97 0.32 -5.40
N ILE A 156 -10.88 -0.64 -5.58
CA ILE A 156 -11.53 -1.37 -4.49
C ILE A 156 -10.52 -2.21 -3.73
N VAL A 157 -9.64 -2.91 -4.46
CA VAL A 157 -8.57 -3.73 -3.87
C VAL A 157 -7.60 -2.85 -3.07
N ASP A 158 -7.19 -1.71 -3.62
CA ASP A 158 -6.28 -0.77 -2.96
C ASP A 158 -6.89 -0.16 -1.70
N ASP A 159 -8.17 0.25 -1.73
CA ASP A 159 -8.89 0.79 -0.57
C ASP A 159 -8.99 -0.23 0.57
N TYR A 160 -9.31 -1.48 0.23
CA TYR A 160 -9.35 -2.58 1.19
C TYR A 160 -7.98 -2.82 1.80
N LEU A 161 -6.92 -2.96 0.99
CA LEU A 161 -5.58 -3.25 1.48
C LEU A 161 -4.99 -2.11 2.28
N SER A 162 -5.28 -0.86 1.93
CA SER A 162 -4.88 0.32 2.70
C SER A 162 -5.50 0.33 4.10
N SER A 163 -6.71 -0.22 4.25
CA SER A 163 -7.37 -0.39 5.55
C SER A 163 -6.84 -1.63 6.29
N GLN A 164 -6.63 -2.73 5.56
CA GLN A 164 -6.14 -4.00 6.11
C GLN A 164 -4.71 -3.92 6.63
N VAL A 165 -3.82 -3.23 5.93
CA VAL A 165 -2.42 -3.05 6.35
C VAL A 165 -2.30 -2.29 7.67
N ALA A 166 -3.25 -1.41 7.99
CA ALA A 166 -3.30 -0.71 9.28
C ALA A 166 -3.78 -1.61 10.43
N VAL A 167 -4.41 -2.74 10.15
CA VAL A 167 -4.91 -3.71 11.15
C VAL A 167 -3.95 -4.89 11.26
N SER A 168 -3.69 -5.59 10.16
CA SER A 168 -2.74 -6.70 10.05
C SER A 168 -2.21 -6.78 8.62
N PRO A 169 -0.95 -6.37 8.36
CA PRO A 169 -0.35 -6.46 7.04
C PRO A 169 -0.19 -7.90 6.55
N TYR A 170 0.06 -8.86 7.47
CA TYR A 170 0.16 -10.28 7.15
C TYR A 170 -1.17 -10.85 6.64
N ASP A 171 -2.29 -10.51 7.30
CA ASP A 171 -3.62 -10.90 6.83
C ASP A 171 -3.91 -10.27 5.45
N GLY A 172 -3.37 -9.08 5.17
CA GLY A 172 -3.43 -8.46 3.85
C GLY A 172 -2.69 -9.25 2.77
N ILE A 173 -1.51 -9.79 3.08
CA ILE A 173 -0.76 -10.69 2.18
C ILE A 173 -1.51 -12.01 1.98
N GLU A 174 -2.05 -12.61 3.04
CA GLU A 174 -2.86 -13.84 2.93
C GLU A 174 -4.09 -13.59 2.06
N TRP A 175 -4.81 -12.50 2.30
CA TRP A 175 -5.98 -12.11 1.52
C TRP A 175 -5.63 -11.92 0.03
N LEU A 176 -4.53 -11.24 -0.28
CA LEU A 176 -4.03 -11.06 -1.65
C LEU A 176 -3.79 -12.39 -2.37
N ASN A 177 -3.33 -13.41 -1.65
CA ASN A 177 -3.09 -14.73 -2.22
C ASN A 177 -4.37 -15.46 -2.65
N ASN A 178 -5.54 -15.01 -2.19
CA ASN A 178 -6.83 -15.55 -2.60
C ASN A 178 -7.43 -14.83 -3.84
N LEU A 179 -6.78 -13.79 -4.36
CA LEU A 179 -7.22 -13.14 -5.61
C LEU A 179 -6.87 -14.01 -6.82
N ASN A 180 -7.87 -14.22 -7.68
CA ASN A 180 -7.70 -14.99 -8.93
C ASN A 180 -7.03 -14.18 -10.06
N ASN A 181 -7.11 -12.85 -10.01
CA ASN A 181 -6.53 -11.98 -11.03
C ASN A 181 -5.06 -11.67 -10.72
N GLU A 182 -4.15 -12.41 -11.33
CA GLU A 182 -2.70 -12.30 -11.08
C GLU A 182 -2.14 -10.89 -11.34
N LYS A 183 -2.65 -10.19 -12.36
CA LYS A 183 -2.20 -8.82 -12.66
C LYS A 183 -2.55 -7.85 -11.52
N ILE A 184 -3.80 -7.89 -11.07
CA ILE A 184 -4.27 -7.04 -9.96
C ILE A 184 -3.55 -7.43 -8.67
N LYS A 185 -3.38 -8.73 -8.42
CA LYS A 185 -2.62 -9.24 -7.26
C LYS A 185 -1.20 -8.67 -7.19
N GLN A 186 -0.46 -8.70 -8.29
CA GLN A 186 0.93 -8.22 -8.32
C GLN A 186 1.09 -6.71 -8.13
N GLU A 187 0.13 -5.92 -8.62
CA GLU A 187 0.08 -4.46 -8.42
C GLU A 187 -0.35 -4.13 -6.98
N ALA A 188 -1.36 -4.84 -6.48
CA ALA A 188 -1.90 -4.67 -5.15
C ALA A 188 -0.90 -5.10 -4.05
N GLU A 189 -0.14 -6.18 -4.26
CA GLU A 189 0.99 -6.57 -3.39
C GLU A 189 2.01 -5.43 -3.28
N PHE A 190 2.39 -4.85 -4.42
CA PHE A 190 3.33 -3.74 -4.42
C PHE A 190 2.80 -2.54 -3.61
N ARG A 191 1.54 -2.14 -3.82
CA ARG A 191 0.89 -1.04 -3.08
C ARG A 191 0.71 -1.33 -1.59
N LEU A 192 0.41 -2.57 -1.21
CA LEU A 192 0.36 -2.98 0.19
C LEU A 192 1.73 -2.82 0.83
N LEU A 193 2.81 -3.30 0.20
CA LEU A 193 4.16 -3.17 0.74
C LEU A 193 4.60 -1.71 0.85
N GLN A 194 4.23 -0.85 -0.11
CA GLN A 194 4.46 0.59 0.00
C GLN A 194 3.69 1.23 1.16
N SER A 195 2.44 0.82 1.39
CA SER A 195 1.62 1.33 2.49
C SER A 195 2.15 0.85 3.84
N TRP A 196 2.59 -0.41 3.91
CA TRP A 196 3.22 -1.00 5.09
C TRP A 196 4.51 -0.26 5.44
N ALA A 197 5.33 0.12 4.45
CA ALA A 197 6.56 0.87 4.67
C ALA A 197 6.31 2.18 5.42
N ASN A 198 5.17 2.83 5.13
CA ASN A 198 4.80 4.10 5.75
C ASN A 198 4.25 3.93 7.17
N LEU A 199 3.65 2.79 7.50
CA LEU A 199 2.99 2.53 8.78
C LEU A 199 3.91 1.88 9.81
N ASP A 200 4.62 0.82 9.41
CA ASP A 200 5.56 0.08 10.25
C ASP A 200 6.79 -0.33 9.44
N PRO A 201 7.73 0.61 9.22
CA PRO A 201 8.91 0.36 8.42
C PRO A 201 9.78 -0.78 8.97
N THR A 202 9.90 -0.89 10.30
CA THR A 202 10.72 -1.92 10.93
C THR A 202 10.13 -3.32 10.70
N GLN A 203 8.81 -3.48 10.84
CA GLN A 203 8.16 -4.75 10.57
C GLN A 203 8.27 -5.16 9.09
N LEU A 204 8.10 -4.20 8.17
CA LEU A 204 8.29 -4.48 6.73
C LEU A 204 9.73 -4.89 6.41
N LEU A 205 10.74 -4.25 7.03
CA LEU A 205 12.13 -4.63 6.83
C LEU A 205 12.35 -6.12 7.18
N ASN A 206 11.88 -6.52 8.36
CA ASN A 206 11.96 -7.91 8.82
C ASN A 206 11.22 -8.87 7.86
N TYR A 207 10.08 -8.44 7.32
CA TYR A 207 9.35 -9.21 6.31
C TYR A 207 10.19 -9.42 5.04
N LEU A 208 10.80 -8.36 4.52
CA LEU A 208 11.62 -8.42 3.30
C LEU A 208 12.88 -9.28 3.47
N GLU A 209 13.45 -9.38 4.68
CA GLU A 209 14.60 -10.25 4.95
C GLU A 209 14.28 -11.73 4.75
N VAL A 210 13.07 -12.14 5.15
CA VAL A 210 12.64 -13.55 5.10
C VAL A 210 12.08 -13.91 3.73
N HIS A 211 11.38 -12.98 3.07
CA HIS A 211 10.65 -13.23 1.83
C HIS A 211 11.48 -12.83 0.62
N THR A 212 12.46 -13.66 0.26
CA THR A 212 13.42 -13.40 -0.84
C THR A 212 12.82 -13.47 -2.24
N GLU A 213 11.64 -14.07 -2.40
CA GLU A 213 10.92 -14.28 -3.66
C GLU A 213 10.39 -12.99 -4.31
N ILE A 214 10.31 -11.89 -3.57
CA ILE A 214 9.93 -10.58 -4.16
C ILE A 214 11.01 -10.17 -5.16
N ALA A 215 10.58 -9.99 -6.42
CA ALA A 215 11.42 -9.63 -7.55
C ALA A 215 12.38 -8.47 -7.24
N GLY A 216 13.63 -8.58 -7.69
CA GLY A 216 14.71 -7.66 -7.31
C GLY A 216 14.42 -6.17 -7.57
N ASN A 217 13.76 -5.84 -8.69
CA ASN A 217 13.36 -4.46 -9.00
C ASN A 217 12.29 -3.93 -8.02
N LYS A 218 11.23 -4.71 -7.77
CA LYS A 218 10.18 -4.34 -6.80
C LYS A 218 10.75 -4.21 -5.40
N ARG A 219 11.57 -5.16 -4.97
CA ARG A 219 12.28 -5.13 -3.69
C ARG A 219 13.11 -3.86 -3.56
N HIS A 220 13.89 -3.52 -4.58
CA HIS A 220 14.73 -2.31 -4.57
C HIS A 220 13.88 -1.05 -4.37
N ILE A 221 12.75 -0.91 -5.09
CA ILE A 221 11.86 0.24 -4.94
C ILE A 221 11.26 0.32 -3.53
N ILE A 222 10.79 -0.81 -2.99
CA ILE A 222 10.23 -0.86 -1.63
C ILE A 222 11.30 -0.53 -0.59
N GLN A 223 12.51 -1.08 -0.72
CA GLN A 223 13.62 -0.76 0.17
C GLN A 223 14.02 0.71 0.09
N HIS A 224 14.00 1.32 -1.11
CA HIS A 224 14.26 2.74 -1.25
C HIS A 224 13.21 3.58 -0.51
N GLN A 225 11.92 3.30 -0.69
CA GLN A 225 10.84 3.99 0.03
C GLN A 225 10.92 3.78 1.54
N LEU A 226 11.25 2.57 1.97
CA LEU A 226 11.44 2.21 3.37
C LEU A 226 12.58 3.03 3.99
N ALA A 227 13.71 3.14 3.30
CA ALA A 227 14.84 3.94 3.73
C ALA A 227 14.49 5.43 3.83
N GLN A 228 13.76 5.97 2.86
CA GLN A 228 13.24 7.34 2.91
C GLN A 228 12.32 7.56 4.12
N THR A 229 11.46 6.60 4.42
CA THR A 229 10.51 6.69 5.55
C THR A 229 11.24 6.68 6.88
N LEU A 230 12.19 5.77 7.07
CA LEU A 230 13.00 5.68 8.28
C LEU A 230 13.77 6.98 8.52
N THR A 231 14.49 7.47 7.51
CA THR A 231 15.28 8.70 7.60
C THR A 231 14.41 9.93 7.85
N LYS A 232 13.24 10.03 7.21
CA LYS A 232 12.31 11.15 7.40
C LYS A 232 11.79 11.22 8.84
N ASN A 233 11.58 10.08 9.48
CA ASN A 233 11.07 10.01 10.84
C ASN A 233 12.14 10.35 11.89
N ASN A 234 13.38 9.85 11.72
CA ASN A 234 14.48 10.13 12.65
C ASN A 234 15.87 9.90 12.00
N SER A 235 16.35 10.88 11.22
CA SER A 235 17.62 10.76 10.49
C SER A 235 18.83 10.52 11.39
N GLN A 236 18.89 11.14 12.57
CA GLN A 236 20.00 10.96 13.51
C GLN A 236 20.05 9.53 14.05
N GLN A 237 18.91 8.99 14.50
CA GLN A 237 18.86 7.61 14.98
C GLN A 237 19.27 6.62 13.88
N VAL A 238 18.81 6.84 12.65
CA VAL A 238 19.19 6.01 11.49
C VAL A 238 20.71 6.03 11.23
N GLN A 239 21.37 7.18 11.45
CA GLN A 239 22.83 7.28 11.35
C GLN A 239 23.52 6.50 12.47
N ASP A 240 23.06 6.67 13.72
CA ASP A 240 23.64 6.03 14.90
C ASP A 240 23.47 4.50 14.86
N GLU A 241 22.36 4.03 14.29
CA GLU A 241 22.00 2.62 14.19
C GLU A 241 22.33 2.01 12.81
N PHE A 242 23.03 2.74 11.92
CA PHE A 242 23.22 2.36 10.52
C PHE A 242 23.69 0.92 10.31
N TYR A 243 24.63 0.45 11.14
CA TYR A 243 25.20 -0.89 11.04
C TYR A 243 24.36 -2.00 11.70
N SER A 244 23.30 -1.65 12.42
CA SER A 244 22.33 -2.64 12.92
C SER A 244 21.34 -3.09 11.85
N TYR A 245 21.21 -2.34 10.75
CA TYR A 245 20.37 -2.71 9.63
C TYR A 245 21.04 -3.77 8.74
N PRO A 246 20.26 -4.60 8.02
CA PRO A 246 20.79 -5.64 7.14
C PRO A 246 21.76 -5.08 6.10
N PRO A 247 22.89 -5.76 5.82
CA PRO A 247 23.86 -5.29 4.84
C PRO A 247 23.29 -5.05 3.42
N SER A 248 22.26 -5.81 3.03
CA SER A 248 21.57 -5.63 1.75
C SER A 248 20.70 -4.35 1.68
N PHE A 249 20.33 -3.79 2.83
CA PHE A 249 19.52 -2.59 2.95
C PHE A 249 20.35 -1.31 3.14
N GLN A 250 21.54 -1.43 3.74
CA GLN A 250 22.45 -0.31 4.03
C GLN A 250 22.74 0.62 2.83
N PRO A 251 22.90 0.16 1.58
CA PRO A 251 23.13 1.08 0.45
C PRO A 251 21.95 2.04 0.19
N ASN A 252 20.71 1.55 0.24
CA ASN A 252 19.51 2.38 0.10
C ASN A 252 19.35 3.35 1.28
N LEU A 253 19.70 2.88 2.48
CA LEU A 253 19.70 3.68 3.69
C LEU A 253 20.73 4.81 3.62
N ALA A 254 21.95 4.51 3.15
CA ALA A 254 23.02 5.48 3.01
C ALA A 254 22.66 6.59 2.00
N TYR A 255 22.05 6.21 0.87
CA TYR A 255 21.50 7.17 -0.07
C TYR A 255 20.45 8.07 0.60
N SER A 256 19.49 7.46 1.31
CA SER A 256 18.37 8.19 1.92
C SER A 256 18.84 9.17 3.00
N VAL A 257 19.77 8.75 3.87
CA VAL A 257 20.40 9.62 4.90
C VAL A 257 20.99 10.88 4.27
N ILE A 258 21.82 10.73 3.24
CA ILE A 258 22.45 11.88 2.58
C ILE A 258 21.43 12.79 1.89
N SER A 259 20.42 12.21 1.23
CA SER A 259 19.39 13.01 0.53
C SER A 259 18.54 13.89 1.46
N GLN A 260 18.52 13.59 2.77
CA GLN A 260 17.78 14.32 3.79
C GLN A 260 18.68 15.20 4.67
N TRP A 261 19.99 15.26 4.37
CA TRP A 261 20.92 16.07 5.14
C TRP A 261 20.62 17.56 4.95
N PRO A 262 20.66 18.40 6.00
CA PRO A 262 20.46 19.84 5.83
C PRO A 262 21.55 20.49 4.96
N GLU A 263 21.17 21.40 4.06
CA GLU A 263 22.10 22.08 3.14
C GLU A 263 23.26 22.82 3.86
N HIS A 264 23.04 23.27 5.09
CA HIS A 264 24.03 24.00 5.88
C HIS A 264 24.98 23.08 6.68
N GLU A 265 24.77 21.77 6.64
CA GLU A 265 25.53 20.75 7.38
C GLU A 265 26.26 19.79 6.43
N LEU A 266 26.53 20.21 5.18
CA LEU A 266 27.20 19.39 4.17
C LEU A 266 28.62 18.95 4.58
N SER A 267 29.30 19.70 5.47
CA SER A 267 30.57 19.25 6.06
C SER A 267 30.40 17.95 6.83
N ASP A 268 29.34 17.86 7.61
CA ASP A 268 29.08 16.76 8.53
C ASP A 268 28.59 15.54 7.75
N ALA A 269 27.79 15.77 6.70
CA ALA A 269 27.42 14.74 5.73
C ALA A 269 28.65 14.06 5.12
N ARG A 270 29.64 14.87 4.72
CA ARG A 270 30.89 14.37 4.15
C ARG A 270 31.72 13.60 5.16
N GLU A 271 31.83 14.11 6.40
CA GLU A 271 32.51 13.39 7.48
C GLU A 271 31.87 12.03 7.73
N TRP A 272 30.53 11.97 7.79
CA TRP A 272 29.80 10.72 7.91
C TRP A 272 30.07 9.76 6.75
N ILE A 273 30.11 10.23 5.50
CA ILE A 273 30.49 9.40 4.33
C ILE A 273 31.88 8.77 4.51
N PHE A 274 32.85 9.50 5.06
CA PHE A 274 34.19 8.96 5.32
C PHE A 274 34.17 7.83 6.37
N THR A 275 33.26 7.88 7.34
CA THR A 275 33.11 6.84 8.36
C THR A 275 32.40 5.58 7.87
N LEU A 276 31.76 5.62 6.69
CA LEU A 276 31.05 4.46 6.16
C LEU A 276 32.00 3.31 5.81
N GLU A 277 31.70 2.13 6.33
CA GLU A 277 32.27 0.85 5.96
C GLU A 277 31.47 0.24 4.80
N GLY A 278 32.14 -0.59 3.99
CA GLY A 278 31.54 -1.23 2.83
C GLY A 278 31.48 -0.35 1.58
N GLU A 279 31.88 -0.92 0.44
CA GLU A 279 31.98 -0.16 -0.80
C GLU A 279 30.63 0.29 -1.36
N GLN A 280 29.59 -0.54 -1.23
CA GLN A 280 28.26 -0.22 -1.75
C GLN A 280 27.61 0.92 -0.98
N SER A 281 27.60 0.84 0.35
CA SER A 281 27.06 1.91 1.21
C SER A 281 27.75 3.24 0.95
N LYS A 282 29.09 3.24 0.88
CA LYS A 282 29.87 4.43 0.55
C LYS A 282 29.58 4.95 -0.86
N TYR A 283 29.50 4.08 -1.85
CA TYR A 283 29.15 4.46 -3.23
C TYR A 283 27.78 5.14 -3.31
N PHE A 284 26.76 4.57 -2.68
CA PHE A 284 25.41 5.15 -2.68
C PHE A 284 25.34 6.47 -1.90
N ALA A 285 26.08 6.61 -0.80
CA ALA A 285 26.18 7.85 -0.06
C ALA A 285 26.85 8.96 -0.89
N ILE A 286 27.98 8.67 -1.54
CA ILE A 286 28.67 9.62 -2.43
C ILE A 286 27.78 9.97 -3.64
N LYS A 287 27.12 8.98 -4.24
CA LYS A 287 26.17 9.20 -5.33
C LYS A 287 25.06 10.17 -4.90
N SER A 288 24.47 9.96 -3.72
CA SER A 288 23.46 10.86 -3.19
C SER A 288 24.01 12.25 -2.92
N TYR A 289 25.25 12.36 -2.43
CA TYR A 289 25.90 13.64 -2.17
C TYR A 289 26.08 14.42 -3.48
N ILE A 290 26.56 13.76 -4.55
CA ILE A 290 26.67 14.36 -5.89
C ILE A 290 25.29 14.76 -6.42
N ASP A 291 24.28 13.89 -6.31
CA ASP A 291 22.91 14.18 -6.74
C ASP A 291 22.33 15.40 -6.01
N TYR A 292 22.70 15.59 -4.74
CA TYR A 292 22.23 16.68 -3.87
C TYR A 292 22.97 18.00 -4.11
N THR A 293 24.31 17.99 -4.17
CA THR A 293 25.12 19.21 -4.30
C THR A 293 25.40 19.63 -5.74
N GLY A 294 25.17 18.74 -6.70
CA GLY A 294 25.63 18.89 -8.08
C GLY A 294 27.14 18.63 -8.25
N SER A 295 27.60 18.65 -9.51
CA SER A 295 29.00 18.34 -9.89
C SER A 295 30.02 19.43 -9.54
N SER A 296 29.57 20.63 -9.15
CA SER A 296 30.43 21.77 -8.83
C SER A 296 30.88 21.83 -7.37
N SER A 297 30.46 20.89 -6.51
CA SER A 297 30.92 20.84 -5.13
C SER A 297 32.43 20.64 -5.07
N ALA A 298 33.10 21.45 -4.25
CA ALA A 298 34.50 21.23 -3.94
C ALA A 298 34.70 19.84 -3.33
N ASN A 299 35.86 19.24 -3.60
CA ASN A 299 36.34 17.98 -3.00
C ASN A 299 35.55 16.70 -3.35
N LEU A 300 34.70 16.69 -4.39
CA LEU A 300 34.04 15.44 -4.83
C LEU A 300 35.04 14.35 -5.23
N ASN A 301 36.16 14.72 -5.85
CA ASN A 301 37.22 13.76 -6.21
C ASN A 301 37.80 13.07 -4.97
N GLU A 302 37.95 13.78 -3.84
CA GLU A 302 38.47 13.20 -2.60
C GLU A 302 37.54 12.11 -2.05
N LEU A 303 36.22 12.34 -2.10
CA LEU A 303 35.23 11.34 -1.72
C LEU A 303 35.26 10.13 -2.66
N ILE A 304 35.29 10.38 -3.97
CA ILE A 304 35.29 9.32 -4.99
C ILE A 304 36.53 8.43 -4.88
N GLU A 305 37.69 8.98 -4.54
CA GLU A 305 38.93 8.21 -4.33
C GLU A 305 38.84 7.21 -3.16
N GLN A 306 37.88 7.36 -2.25
CA GLN A 306 37.61 6.41 -1.16
C GLN A 306 36.96 5.09 -1.65
N ILE A 307 36.48 5.02 -2.89
CA ILE A 307 35.90 3.81 -3.48
C ILE A 307 37.00 2.98 -4.14
N HIS A 308 37.35 1.82 -3.60
CA HIS A 308 38.46 1.01 -4.13
C HIS A 308 38.07 0.28 -5.43
N ASN A 309 36.80 -0.09 -5.58
CA ASN A 309 36.29 -0.67 -6.81
C ASN A 309 36.38 0.32 -8.00
N PRO A 310 37.21 0.03 -9.02
CA PRO A 310 37.43 0.96 -10.13
C PRO A 310 36.18 1.18 -10.99
N THR A 311 35.29 0.19 -11.06
CA THR A 311 34.04 0.30 -11.83
C THR A 311 33.06 1.27 -11.16
N LEU A 312 32.85 1.13 -9.84
CA LEU A 312 31.99 2.07 -9.09
C LEU A 312 32.57 3.48 -9.10
N ARG A 313 33.89 3.60 -8.95
CA ARG A 313 34.61 4.87 -9.04
C ARG A 313 34.41 5.53 -10.41
N ALA A 314 34.55 4.78 -11.50
CA ALA A 314 34.34 5.27 -12.85
C ALA A 314 32.90 5.80 -13.05
N TYR A 315 31.88 5.10 -12.54
CA TYR A 315 30.49 5.59 -12.60
C TYR A 315 30.28 6.90 -11.85
N LEU A 316 30.92 7.10 -10.71
CA LEU A 316 30.85 8.38 -9.99
C LEU A 316 31.56 9.50 -10.75
N LEU A 317 32.71 9.22 -11.37
CA LEU A 317 33.45 10.19 -12.19
C LEU A 317 32.70 10.60 -13.46
N GLU A 318 32.05 9.67 -14.14
CA GLU A 318 31.20 9.95 -15.30
C GLU A 318 30.06 10.90 -14.92
N ARG A 319 29.51 10.74 -13.71
CA ARG A 319 28.43 11.59 -13.18
C ARG A 319 28.85 13.04 -12.89
N LEU A 320 30.14 13.34 -12.89
CA LEU A 320 30.66 14.70 -12.73
C LEU A 320 30.76 15.49 -14.04
N GLN A 321 30.62 14.81 -15.19
CA GLN A 321 30.77 15.41 -16.53
C GLN A 321 29.49 16.08 -17.01
#